data_AF-A0A517RFR2-F1
#
_entry.id   AF-A0A517RFR2-F1
#
_cell.length_a   1.000
_cell.length_b   1.000
_cell.length_c   1.000
_cell.angle_alpha   90.00
_cell.angle_beta   90.00
_cell.angle_gamma   90.00
#
_symmetry.space_group_name_H-M   'P 1'
#
loop_
_entity.id
_entity.type
_entity.pdbx_description
1 polymer ?
#
loop_
_entity_poly.entity_id
_entity_poly.type
_entity_poly.pdbx_seq_one_letter_code
_entity_poly.pdbx_strand_id
1 'polypeptide(L)'
;MLALKKCLRMNSLPLFFALVCSLINAKGYTQEEPPAPPGASEPIVQVTADKMKLEVTEKFSKILKFPGKIKRVDGFDPTVLGITALTPNEIRVQALVPGVTTLVITDENGKVFSVETFVSGDARHLQAYLRELFPKSSVTAIKVQDSVVLRGWVTEPEAITEMVEIAEQFFPNGVLNQMKLAGVQQVLLKVKIMEVQRSKIRQLGVNWLFLNQSSYVYSTPGTLVPITGITVPFGGPPALTASQNLISGTSLGFGLVDSSSIFQAFIEALKQEALLKILAEPELVTTSGRPANLLSGGEFPILVPQSLGTVTIEWREFGVRMEAVPIVLGNGRLRLEVQPEVSERDFSNAVQVAGTTVPGLTVRRANTAVEMNFGETMVIAGLISSRKTAETSKTPFLGELPVIGAAFRRVRYTEGETELVIMVTPELVSPLKSGQVPPGGPGRFTATPTDRELYLDGVLEVPSYGSDCPECRYSIPGPIGPEAMMNMENVLPPASASQIPPAPPAPTIQSEVIRKPSLSPESVKNLEVQQKLNQVPAQTPVNTKVPDLSSSPKQEWKAKQKATSPKPVKKPSSVSKPAGDRPGLIGPGG
;
A
#
# COMPACT_ATOMS: atom_id res chain seq x y z
N MET A 1 62.68 -6.32 -12.08
CA MET A 1 62.95 -7.03 -13.35
C MET A 1 61.63 -7.02 -14.13
N LEU A 2 61.45 -6.08 -15.06
CA LEU A 2 61.55 -6.26 -16.54
C LEU A 2 60.53 -7.29 -17.08
N ALA A 3 59.76 -7.10 -18.16
CA ALA A 3 59.62 -6.01 -19.12
C ALA A 3 58.40 -6.28 -20.05
N LEU A 4 57.95 -5.21 -20.72
CA LEU A 4 57.16 -5.08 -21.96
C LEU A 4 57.32 -6.20 -23.05
N LYS A 5 56.31 -6.39 -23.93
CA LYS A 5 56.16 -5.74 -25.29
C LYS A 5 55.47 -6.62 -26.38
N LYS A 6 54.52 -5.99 -27.11
CA LYS A 6 54.22 -5.99 -28.57
C LYS A 6 54.05 -7.30 -29.38
N CYS A 7 53.01 -7.32 -30.24
CA CYS A 7 53.20 -7.44 -31.70
C CYS A 7 51.99 -6.98 -32.56
N LEU A 8 52.32 -6.20 -33.60
CA LEU A 8 51.51 -5.77 -34.76
C LEU A 8 51.49 -6.89 -35.82
N ARG A 9 50.46 -6.93 -36.69
CA ARG A 9 50.68 -7.09 -38.14
C ARG A 9 49.49 -6.66 -39.00
N MET A 10 49.84 -6.27 -40.22
CA MET A 10 49.17 -5.47 -41.23
C MET A 10 49.22 -6.24 -42.57
N ASN A 11 48.24 -6.06 -43.47
CA ASN A 11 48.25 -6.28 -44.95
C ASN A 11 46.80 -6.37 -45.47
N SER A 12 46.36 -6.01 -46.68
CA SER A 12 46.83 -5.21 -47.84
C SER A 12 45.76 -5.32 -48.95
N LEU A 13 45.58 -4.26 -49.77
CA LEU A 13 44.73 -4.02 -50.98
C LEU A 13 44.75 -5.10 -52.11
N PRO A 14 43.97 -5.07 -53.25
CA PRO A 14 43.57 -3.94 -54.17
C PRO A 14 42.08 -3.97 -54.70
N LEU A 15 41.39 -2.98 -55.31
CA LEU A 15 41.50 -2.00 -56.44
C LEU A 15 41.07 -2.50 -57.86
N PHE A 16 39.95 -1.97 -58.42
CA PHE A 16 39.71 -1.47 -59.82
C PHE A 16 38.28 -1.61 -60.44
N PHE A 17 37.70 -0.45 -60.83
CA PHE A 17 36.82 -0.09 -62.01
C PHE A 17 35.35 -0.57 -62.13
N ALA A 18 34.34 0.15 -62.64
CA ALA A 18 34.13 1.50 -63.23
C ALA A 18 32.59 1.80 -63.30
N LEU A 19 32.09 2.99 -62.91
CA LEU A 19 31.66 4.14 -63.76
C LEU A 19 30.27 4.03 -64.45
N VAL A 20 29.28 4.82 -64.01
CA VAL A 20 28.36 5.68 -64.83
C VAL A 20 27.76 6.82 -63.97
N CYS A 21 28.03 8.07 -64.41
CA CYS A 21 27.32 9.37 -64.32
C CYS A 21 25.97 9.46 -63.57
N SER A 22 25.76 10.37 -62.59
CA SER A 22 25.66 11.86 -62.64
C SER A 22 24.23 12.39 -62.80
N LEU A 23 23.62 12.89 -61.71
CA LEU A 23 23.08 14.25 -61.51
C LEU A 23 22.10 14.32 -60.31
N ILE A 24 22.05 15.52 -59.71
CA ILE A 24 21.01 16.11 -58.83
C ILE A 24 21.34 16.20 -57.32
N ASN A 25 21.95 17.36 -57.00
CA ASN A 25 21.77 18.25 -55.84
C ASN A 25 21.82 17.71 -54.40
N ALA A 26 22.97 17.96 -53.77
CA ALA A 26 23.12 18.04 -52.33
C ALA A 26 22.44 19.31 -51.75
N LYS A 27 21.62 19.11 -50.72
CA LYS A 27 21.32 20.14 -49.71
C LYS A 27 21.57 19.53 -48.33
N GLY A 28 22.84 19.52 -47.94
CA GLY A 28 23.20 19.41 -46.54
C GLY A 28 22.82 20.71 -45.84
N TYR A 29 21.94 20.64 -44.85
CA TYR A 29 21.79 21.73 -43.90
C TYR A 29 22.95 21.66 -42.91
N THR A 30 24.04 22.31 -43.28
CA THR A 30 24.99 22.87 -42.32
C THR A 30 24.19 23.87 -41.48
N GLN A 31 24.00 23.60 -40.18
CA GLN A 31 23.72 24.70 -39.27
C GLN A 31 25.01 25.49 -39.14
N GLU A 32 25.04 26.58 -39.89
CA GLU A 32 25.95 27.69 -39.68
C GLU A 32 25.64 28.24 -38.28
N GLU A 33 26.48 27.87 -37.33
CA GLU A 33 26.63 28.61 -36.09
C GLU A 33 26.87 30.08 -36.47
N PRO A 34 26.07 31.04 -35.97
CA PRO A 34 26.30 32.44 -36.29
C PRO A 34 27.75 32.78 -35.96
N PRO A 35 28.50 33.43 -36.85
CA PRO A 35 29.84 33.87 -36.51
C PRO A 35 29.75 34.70 -35.23
N ALA A 36 30.55 34.30 -34.23
CA ALA A 36 30.70 35.05 -33.00
C ALA A 36 30.88 36.54 -33.33
N PRO A 37 30.12 37.45 -32.71
CA PRO A 37 30.29 38.88 -32.98
C PRO A 37 31.74 39.28 -32.66
N PRO A 38 32.42 40.02 -33.56
CA PRO A 38 33.78 40.46 -33.31
C PRO A 38 33.76 41.46 -32.15
N GLY A 39 34.35 41.05 -31.02
CA GLY A 39 34.53 41.87 -29.83
C GLY A 39 33.30 41.89 -28.93
N ALA A 40 33.41 41.27 -27.76
CA ALA A 40 32.46 41.48 -26.67
C ALA A 40 32.48 42.96 -26.26
N SER A 41 31.61 43.76 -26.85
CA SER A 41 31.28 45.08 -26.33
C SER A 41 30.61 44.88 -24.97
N GLU A 42 31.24 45.37 -23.90
CA GLU A 42 30.66 45.37 -22.56
C GLU A 42 29.22 45.92 -22.61
N PRO A 43 28.24 45.27 -21.95
CA PRO A 43 26.85 45.69 -22.05
C PRO A 43 26.68 47.11 -21.53
N ILE A 44 26.28 48.01 -22.42
CA ILE A 44 26.03 49.42 -22.11
C ILE A 44 24.64 49.53 -21.50
N VAL A 45 24.58 49.86 -20.22
CA VAL A 45 23.34 50.10 -19.49
C VAL A 45 23.07 51.61 -19.48
N GLN A 46 21.96 52.03 -20.10
CA GLN A 46 21.57 53.44 -20.10
C GLN A 46 20.88 53.80 -18.79
N VAL A 47 21.38 54.83 -18.10
CA VAL A 47 20.78 55.35 -16.87
C VAL A 47 19.74 56.41 -17.24
N THR A 48 18.47 56.00 -17.26
CA THR A 48 17.33 56.86 -17.65
C THR A 48 16.52 57.38 -16.47
N ALA A 49 16.69 56.82 -15.27
CA ALA A 49 15.94 57.17 -14.07
C ALA A 49 16.86 57.69 -12.95
N ASP A 50 16.33 58.60 -12.12
CA ASP A 50 17.04 59.22 -10.99
C ASP A 50 17.45 58.20 -9.91
N LYS A 51 16.72 57.07 -9.83
CA LYS A 51 17.07 55.90 -9.03
C LYS A 51 17.05 54.65 -9.91
N MET A 52 18.12 53.89 -9.87
CA MET A 52 18.29 52.67 -10.66
C MET A 52 18.86 51.54 -9.81
N LYS A 53 18.49 50.30 -10.11
CA LYS A 53 19.15 49.11 -9.56
C LYS A 53 20.05 48.48 -10.62
N LEU A 54 21.27 48.12 -10.22
CA LEU A 54 22.26 47.48 -11.08
C LEU A 54 22.70 46.16 -10.46
N GLU A 55 22.47 45.05 -11.15
CA GLU A 55 23.01 43.75 -10.76
C GLU A 55 24.28 43.46 -11.55
N VAL A 56 25.38 43.16 -10.85
CA VAL A 56 26.68 42.79 -11.43
C VAL A 56 27.18 41.52 -10.72
N THR A 57 27.94 40.70 -11.41
CA THR A 57 28.57 39.51 -10.84
C THR A 57 30.04 39.80 -10.56
N GLU A 58 30.58 39.27 -9.46
CA GLU A 58 31.99 39.35 -9.07
C GLU A 58 32.93 39.15 -10.28
N LYS A 59 33.95 40.01 -10.43
CA LYS A 59 34.94 40.04 -11.53
C LYS A 59 34.43 40.54 -12.89
N PHE A 60 33.15 40.87 -13.03
CA PHE A 60 32.59 41.43 -14.27
C PHE A 60 32.47 42.95 -14.20
N SER A 61 32.54 43.58 -15.36
CA SER A 61 32.30 45.00 -15.56
C SER A 61 31.02 45.25 -16.36
N LYS A 62 30.34 46.35 -16.07
CA LYS A 62 29.29 46.93 -16.93
C LYS A 62 29.61 48.38 -17.21
N ILE A 63 29.29 48.84 -18.41
CA ILE A 63 29.39 50.26 -18.75
C ILE A 63 28.05 50.90 -18.45
N LEU A 64 28.05 51.97 -17.65
CA LEU A 64 26.88 52.82 -17.43
C LEU A 64 27.00 54.06 -18.31
N LYS A 65 26.00 54.30 -19.14
CA LYS A 65 25.90 55.47 -20.02
C LYS A 65 24.85 56.44 -19.50
N PHE A 66 25.23 57.70 -19.38
CA PHE A 66 24.41 58.78 -18.85
C PHE A 66 23.99 59.77 -19.94
N PRO A 67 22.81 60.41 -19.78
CA PRO A 67 22.31 61.39 -20.74
C PRO A 67 23.10 62.70 -20.74
N GLY A 68 23.77 63.06 -19.64
CA GLY A 68 24.60 64.25 -19.51
C GLY A 68 26.04 63.94 -19.10
N LYS A 69 26.85 65.00 -18.98
CA LYS A 69 28.28 64.91 -18.67
C LYS A 69 28.47 64.71 -17.17
N ILE A 70 29.22 63.68 -16.81
CA ILE A 70 29.44 63.30 -15.43
C ILE A 70 30.44 64.27 -14.80
N LYS A 71 29.99 64.98 -13.77
CA LYS A 71 30.83 65.90 -12.99
C LYS A 71 31.52 65.20 -11.83
N ARG A 72 30.80 64.33 -11.11
CA ARG A 72 31.31 63.63 -9.92
C ARG A 72 30.65 62.28 -9.71
N VAL A 73 31.39 61.33 -9.15
CA VAL A 73 30.94 59.97 -8.83
C VAL A 73 31.43 59.61 -7.43
N ASP A 74 30.51 59.44 -6.48
CA ASP A 74 30.84 59.17 -5.08
C ASP A 74 29.82 58.25 -4.39
N GLY A 75 29.98 58.04 -3.08
CA GLY A 75 29.01 57.32 -2.25
C GLY A 75 29.13 55.80 -2.30
N PHE A 76 30.03 55.26 -3.13
CA PHE A 76 30.28 53.84 -3.26
C PHE A 76 31.42 53.34 -2.38
N ASP A 77 31.37 52.07 -2.01
CA ASP A 77 32.45 51.38 -1.32
C ASP A 77 33.51 50.88 -2.34
N PRO A 78 34.76 51.37 -2.28
CA PRO A 78 35.82 50.96 -3.21
C PRO A 78 36.28 49.50 -3.02
N THR A 79 35.92 48.84 -1.92
CA THR A 79 36.19 47.41 -1.73
C THR A 79 35.22 46.52 -2.50
N VAL A 80 34.00 47.01 -2.73
CA VAL A 80 32.91 46.30 -3.43
C VAL A 80 32.93 46.60 -4.92
N LEU A 81 33.17 47.86 -5.31
CA LEU A 81 33.15 48.33 -6.70
C LEU A 81 34.41 49.12 -7.08
N GLY A 82 35.00 48.75 -8.22
CA GLY A 82 35.97 49.56 -8.94
C GLY A 82 35.28 50.42 -9.99
N ILE A 83 35.64 51.70 -10.08
CA ILE A 83 35.06 52.62 -11.06
C ILE A 83 36.16 53.23 -11.92
N THR A 84 35.94 53.23 -13.23
CA THR A 84 36.86 53.85 -14.18
C THR A 84 36.07 54.69 -15.18
N ALA A 85 36.44 55.96 -15.33
CA ALA A 85 35.83 56.83 -16.32
C ALA A 85 36.32 56.42 -17.72
N LEU A 86 35.40 56.19 -18.66
CA LEU A 86 35.73 55.88 -20.05
C LEU A 86 35.58 57.12 -20.94
N THR A 87 34.42 57.78 -20.87
CA THR A 87 34.12 59.01 -21.59
C THR A 87 33.40 59.98 -20.66
N PRO A 88 33.22 61.28 -21.02
CA PRO A 88 32.49 62.23 -20.19
C PRO A 88 31.05 61.79 -19.83
N ASN A 89 30.46 60.84 -20.56
CA ASN A 89 29.11 60.36 -20.33
C ASN A 89 29.06 58.86 -19.96
N GLU A 90 30.21 58.18 -19.86
CA GLU A 90 30.26 56.72 -19.64
C GLU A 90 31.28 56.36 -18.56
N ILE A 91 30.86 55.51 -17.62
CA ILE A 91 31.71 54.93 -16.59
C ILE A 91 31.66 53.42 -16.66
N ARG A 92 32.80 52.77 -16.44
CA ARG A 92 32.91 51.34 -16.22
C ARG A 92 32.76 51.08 -14.73
N VAL A 93 31.80 50.24 -14.37
CA VAL A 93 31.60 49.74 -13.01
C VAL A 93 32.05 48.28 -12.99
N GLN A 94 33.13 48.00 -12.26
CA GLN A 94 33.69 46.66 -12.08
C GLN A 94 33.35 46.13 -10.69
N ALA A 95 32.79 44.92 -10.64
CA ALA A 95 32.51 44.22 -9.39
C ALA A 95 33.79 43.57 -8.84
N LEU A 96 34.18 43.94 -7.62
CA LEU A 96 35.35 43.38 -6.94
C LEU A 96 34.94 42.28 -5.95
N VAL A 97 34.13 42.65 -4.96
CA VAL A 97 33.68 41.77 -3.87
C VAL A 97 32.15 41.72 -3.83
N PRO A 98 31.52 40.56 -3.51
CA PRO A 98 30.07 40.49 -3.33
C PRO A 98 29.59 41.41 -2.20
N GLY A 99 28.55 42.18 -2.45
CA GLY A 99 28.05 43.18 -1.51
C GLY A 99 27.01 44.10 -2.13
N VAL A 100 26.44 44.99 -1.30
CA VAL A 100 25.49 46.02 -1.73
C VAL A 100 26.13 47.37 -1.50
N THR A 101 26.22 48.18 -2.55
CA THR A 101 26.72 49.56 -2.44
C THR A 101 25.90 50.47 -3.32
N THR A 102 25.73 51.72 -2.88
CA THR A 102 25.01 52.73 -3.68
C THR A 102 26.03 53.64 -4.36
N LEU A 103 25.87 53.85 -5.65
CA LEU A 103 26.67 54.77 -6.43
C LEU A 103 25.89 56.07 -6.66
N VAL A 104 26.45 57.20 -6.25
CA VAL A 104 25.85 58.52 -6.43
C VAL A 104 26.62 59.26 -7.53
N ILE A 105 25.98 59.47 -8.68
CA ILE A 105 26.54 60.21 -9.81
C ILE A 105 25.89 61.59 -9.87
N THR A 106 26.69 62.64 -10.04
CA THR A 106 26.21 64.02 -10.24
C THR A 106 26.62 64.53 -11.62
N ASP A 107 25.65 65.05 -12.37
CA ASP A 107 25.81 65.66 -13.69
C ASP A 107 26.27 67.14 -13.58
N GLU A 108 26.78 67.73 -14.67
CA GLU A 108 27.13 69.15 -14.76
C GLU A 108 25.94 70.08 -14.46
N ASN A 109 24.72 69.64 -14.78
CA ASN A 109 23.47 70.37 -14.49
C ASN A 109 22.99 70.25 -13.03
N GLY A 110 23.78 69.62 -12.15
CA GLY A 110 23.41 69.41 -10.74
C GLY A 110 22.38 68.31 -10.50
N LYS A 111 22.01 67.55 -11.53
CA LYS A 111 21.11 66.39 -11.42
C LYS A 111 21.86 65.20 -10.80
N VAL A 112 21.24 64.56 -9.81
CA VAL A 112 21.83 63.43 -9.08
C VAL A 112 21.14 62.13 -9.49
N PHE A 113 21.94 61.12 -9.80
CA PHE A 113 21.50 59.75 -10.08
C PHE A 113 22.02 58.83 -8.97
N SER A 114 21.13 58.02 -8.38
CA SER A 114 21.50 57.02 -7.38
C SER A 114 21.33 55.62 -7.96
N VAL A 115 22.43 54.89 -8.11
CA VAL A 115 22.45 53.52 -8.63
C VAL A 115 22.76 52.56 -7.49
N GLU A 116 21.73 51.89 -6.97
CA GLU A 116 21.89 50.81 -6.00
C GLU A 116 22.46 49.59 -6.73
N THR A 117 23.69 49.20 -6.39
CA THR A 117 24.39 48.10 -7.08
C THR A 117 24.46 46.88 -6.17
N PHE A 118 23.88 45.77 -6.64
CA PHE A 118 23.95 44.47 -6.00
C PHE A 118 25.01 43.62 -6.70
N VAL A 119 26.10 43.34 -6.01
CA VAL A 119 27.18 42.48 -6.50
C VAL A 119 26.93 41.06 -5.99
N SER A 120 26.58 40.17 -6.92
CA SER A 120 26.40 38.73 -6.67
C SER A 120 27.73 37.99 -6.80
N GLY A 121 27.93 36.96 -5.96
CA GLY A 121 29.07 36.06 -6.11
C GLY A 121 28.96 35.17 -7.35
N ASP A 122 30.10 34.75 -7.93
CA ASP A 122 30.09 33.88 -9.10
C ASP A 122 29.90 32.40 -8.70
N ALA A 123 28.71 31.86 -9.01
CA ALA A 123 28.38 30.44 -8.89
C ALA A 123 28.07 29.79 -10.25
N ARG A 124 28.32 30.49 -11.36
CA ARG A 124 27.84 30.04 -12.69
C ARG A 124 28.53 28.76 -13.16
N HIS A 125 29.77 28.54 -12.76
CA HIS A 125 30.50 27.32 -13.09
C HIS A 125 29.83 26.09 -12.45
N LEU A 126 29.59 26.15 -11.13
CA LEU A 126 28.84 25.12 -10.43
C LEU A 126 27.41 24.98 -10.98
N GLN A 127 26.73 26.10 -11.26
CA GLN A 127 25.38 26.10 -11.83
C GLN A 127 25.31 25.41 -13.19
N ALA A 128 26.30 25.61 -14.06
CA ALA A 128 26.38 24.97 -15.37
C ALA A 128 26.59 23.47 -15.21
N TYR A 129 27.51 23.07 -14.34
CA TYR A 129 27.82 21.67 -14.07
C TYR A 129 26.61 20.91 -13.50
N LEU A 130 25.91 21.50 -12.51
CA LEU A 130 24.68 20.93 -11.96
C LEU A 130 23.56 20.81 -13.01
N ARG A 131 23.47 21.77 -13.94
CA ARG A 131 22.46 21.74 -15.02
C ARG A 131 22.74 20.66 -16.07
N GLU A 132 24.01 20.39 -16.32
CA GLU A 132 24.46 19.38 -17.28
C GLU A 132 24.27 17.96 -16.73
N LEU A 133 24.68 17.71 -15.49
CA LEU A 133 24.55 16.40 -14.85
C LEU A 133 23.11 16.06 -14.46
N PHE A 134 22.32 17.05 -14.02
CA PHE A 134 20.97 16.84 -13.51
C PHE A 134 19.91 17.65 -14.29
N PRO A 135 19.69 17.38 -15.58
CA PRO A 135 18.80 18.16 -16.44
C PRO A 135 17.32 18.10 -16.01
N LYS A 136 16.94 17.07 -15.22
CA LYS A 136 15.57 16.88 -14.70
C LYS A 136 15.32 17.61 -13.38
N SER A 137 16.36 18.11 -12.72
CA SER A 137 16.27 18.82 -11.45
C SER A 137 16.41 20.31 -11.68
N SER A 138 15.61 21.11 -10.98
CA SER A 138 15.65 22.58 -11.07
C SER A 138 16.32 23.12 -9.83
N VAL A 139 17.65 23.11 -9.84
CA VAL A 139 18.49 23.59 -8.73
C VAL A 139 19.25 24.85 -9.13
N THR A 140 19.22 25.83 -8.24
CA THR A 140 19.94 27.10 -8.36
C THR A 140 21.01 27.18 -7.28
N ALA A 141 22.26 27.43 -7.69
CA ALA A 141 23.39 27.68 -6.81
C ALA A 141 23.60 29.19 -6.63
N ILE A 142 23.59 29.65 -5.39
CA ILE A 142 23.81 31.05 -5.04
C ILE A 142 25.00 31.12 -4.09
N LYS A 143 26.09 31.78 -4.51
CA LYS A 143 27.26 32.02 -3.65
C LYS A 143 26.89 33.08 -2.59
N VAL A 144 27.17 32.76 -1.33
CA VAL A 144 27.02 33.65 -0.18
C VAL A 144 28.34 33.66 0.58
N GLN A 145 29.06 34.79 0.50
CA GLN A 145 30.43 34.89 1.01
C GLN A 145 31.32 33.77 0.41
N ASP A 146 31.83 32.87 1.24
CA ASP A 146 32.67 31.73 0.83
C ASP A 146 31.91 30.41 0.75
N SER A 147 30.61 30.41 1.05
CA SER A 147 29.73 29.23 1.00
C SER A 147 28.77 29.30 -0.18
N VAL A 148 28.13 28.18 -0.50
CA VAL A 148 27.08 28.13 -1.53
C VAL A 148 25.78 27.61 -0.96
N VAL A 149 24.68 28.26 -1.35
CA VAL A 149 23.33 27.80 -1.06
C VAL A 149 22.79 27.08 -2.31
N LEU A 150 22.45 25.81 -2.16
CA LEU A 150 21.74 25.04 -3.18
C LEU A 150 20.25 25.10 -2.89
N ARG A 151 19.47 25.73 -3.75
CA ARG A 151 18.02 25.88 -3.61
C ARG A 151 17.32 25.30 -4.82
N GLY A 152 16.16 24.67 -4.62
CA GLY A 152 15.30 24.30 -5.72
C GLY A 152 14.67 22.93 -5.52
N TRP A 153 14.33 22.29 -6.63
CA TRP A 153 13.60 21.04 -6.66
C TRP A 153 14.46 19.94 -7.27
N VAL A 154 14.54 18.80 -6.60
CA VAL A 154 15.30 17.62 -7.02
C VAL A 154 14.34 16.46 -7.25
N THR A 155 14.44 15.80 -8.39
CA THR A 155 13.52 14.73 -8.79
C THR A 155 13.85 13.39 -8.13
N GLU A 156 15.13 13.11 -7.89
CA GLU A 156 15.62 11.83 -7.37
C GLU A 156 16.35 12.05 -6.02
N PRO A 157 15.98 11.35 -4.94
CA PRO A 157 16.53 11.61 -3.60
C PRO A 157 18.04 11.34 -3.52
N GLU A 158 18.55 10.39 -4.29
CA GLU A 158 19.97 10.05 -4.37
C GLU A 158 20.80 11.21 -4.94
N ALA A 159 20.22 11.97 -5.87
CA ALA A 159 20.88 13.11 -6.51
C ALA A 159 21.15 14.27 -5.53
N ILE A 160 20.43 14.36 -4.41
CA ILE A 160 20.67 15.41 -3.40
C ILE A 160 22.07 15.25 -2.82
N THR A 161 22.47 14.03 -2.45
CA THR A 161 23.79 13.75 -1.87
C THR A 161 24.90 14.06 -2.86
N GLU A 162 24.76 13.60 -4.11
CA GLU A 162 25.74 13.83 -5.18
C GLU A 162 25.91 15.33 -5.51
N MET A 163 24.82 16.09 -5.57
CA MET A 163 24.87 17.54 -5.80
C MET A 163 25.59 18.29 -4.67
N VAL A 164 25.43 17.85 -3.41
CA VAL A 164 26.12 18.43 -2.26
C VAL A 164 27.62 18.15 -2.33
N GLU A 165 28.02 16.90 -2.59
CA GLU A 165 29.43 16.51 -2.72
C GLU A 165 30.14 17.28 -3.86
N ILE A 166 29.48 17.42 -5.01
CA ILE A 166 29.97 18.25 -6.11
C ILE A 166 30.15 19.70 -5.63
N ALA A 167 29.14 20.27 -4.97
CA ALA A 167 29.22 21.67 -4.50
C ALA A 167 30.33 21.89 -3.46
N GLU A 168 30.61 20.91 -2.59
CA GLU A 168 31.70 20.96 -1.60
C GLU A 168 33.07 21.04 -2.27
N GLN A 169 33.25 20.38 -3.43
CA GLN A 169 34.49 20.48 -4.20
C GLN A 169 34.73 21.89 -4.77
N PHE A 170 33.68 22.64 -5.09
CA PHE A 170 33.78 24.03 -5.56
C PHE A 170 33.88 25.04 -4.41
N PHE A 171 33.23 24.76 -3.27
CA PHE A 171 33.12 25.65 -2.11
C PHE A 171 33.47 24.92 -0.81
N PRO A 172 34.77 24.76 -0.47
CA PRO A 172 35.21 23.97 0.68
C PRO A 172 34.83 24.58 2.04
N ASN A 173 34.47 25.87 2.07
CA ASN A 173 34.10 26.58 3.29
C ASN A 173 32.63 26.35 3.70
N GLY A 174 31.84 25.61 2.91
CA GLY A 174 30.53 25.08 3.32
C GLY A 174 29.44 25.14 2.25
N VAL A 175 28.57 24.12 2.26
CA VAL A 175 27.39 24.02 1.39
C VAL A 175 26.14 24.02 2.27
N LEU A 176 25.22 24.95 1.99
CA LEU A 176 23.90 24.98 2.63
C LEU A 176 22.87 24.34 1.71
N ASN A 177 22.37 23.17 2.10
CA ASN A 177 21.35 22.45 1.38
C ASN A 177 19.95 23.00 1.72
N GLN A 178 19.30 23.65 0.76
CA GLN A 178 17.89 24.09 0.80
C GLN A 178 17.09 23.49 -0.36
N MET A 179 17.55 22.36 -0.91
CA MET A 179 16.86 21.64 -1.96
C MET A 179 15.65 20.88 -1.38
N LYS A 180 14.58 20.80 -2.16
CA LYS A 180 13.37 20.06 -1.82
C LYS A 180 13.18 18.93 -2.82
N LEU A 181 12.73 17.77 -2.35
CA LEU A 181 12.35 16.70 -3.26
C LEU A 181 11.07 17.10 -4.01
N ALA A 182 11.10 17.08 -5.34
CA ALA A 182 9.95 17.30 -6.19
C ALA A 182 9.31 15.97 -6.55
N GLY A 183 8.03 15.83 -6.17
CA GLY A 183 7.21 14.68 -6.56
C GLY A 183 6.27 14.28 -5.44
N VAL A 184 5.14 13.67 -5.83
CA VAL A 184 4.28 12.97 -4.88
C VAL A 184 4.93 11.61 -4.65
N GLN A 185 5.45 11.38 -3.45
CA GLN A 185 5.95 10.07 -3.07
C GLN A 185 4.77 9.12 -2.88
N GLN A 186 4.60 8.19 -3.81
CA GLN A 186 3.61 7.13 -3.74
C GLN A 186 4.25 5.88 -3.17
N VAL A 187 3.61 5.30 -2.17
CA VAL A 187 4.06 4.08 -1.50
C VAL A 187 3.03 3.01 -1.77
N LEU A 188 3.47 1.91 -2.40
CA LEU A 188 2.75 0.66 -2.49
C LEU A 188 2.99 -0.12 -1.20
N LEU A 189 1.93 -0.57 -0.57
CA LEU A 189 1.96 -1.35 0.65
C LEU A 189 1.48 -2.76 0.32
N LYS A 190 2.38 -3.73 0.45
CA LYS A 190 2.06 -5.15 0.32
C LYS A 190 2.03 -5.77 1.70
N VAL A 191 0.85 -6.20 2.13
CA VAL A 191 0.72 -6.94 3.40
C VAL A 191 0.47 -8.41 3.07
N LYS A 192 1.11 -9.31 3.81
CA LYS A 192 0.86 -10.75 3.72
C LYS A 192 0.41 -11.26 5.07
N ILE A 193 -0.76 -11.88 5.11
CA ILE A 193 -1.35 -12.49 6.30
C ILE A 193 -1.44 -13.99 6.02
N MET A 194 -0.66 -14.76 6.76
CA MET A 194 -0.58 -16.21 6.59
C MET A 194 -1.01 -16.89 7.88
N GLU A 195 -1.98 -17.79 7.77
CA GLU A 195 -2.44 -18.59 8.89
C GLU A 195 -2.49 -20.07 8.53
N VAL A 196 -2.09 -20.92 9.46
CA VAL A 196 -2.25 -22.36 9.39
C VAL A 196 -2.95 -22.81 10.67
N GLN A 197 -4.09 -23.48 10.52
CA GLN A 197 -4.75 -24.17 11.61
C GLN A 197 -4.69 -25.68 11.39
N ARG A 198 -4.30 -26.42 12.42
CA ARG A 198 -4.28 -27.88 12.42
C ARG A 198 -5.15 -28.37 13.56
N SER A 199 -6.01 -29.35 13.30
CA SER A 199 -6.78 -30.03 14.32
C SER A 199 -6.59 -31.54 14.18
N LYS A 200 -6.24 -32.21 15.27
CA LYS A 200 -6.04 -33.66 15.33
C LYS A 200 -6.91 -34.21 16.45
N ILE A 201 -7.76 -35.16 16.13
CA ILE A 201 -8.57 -35.91 17.09
C ILE A 201 -8.14 -37.38 17.01
N ARG A 202 -7.82 -37.96 18.17
CA ARG A 202 -7.56 -39.39 18.33
C ARG A 202 -8.48 -39.91 19.41
N GLN A 203 -9.27 -40.92 19.09
CA GLN A 203 -10.13 -41.60 20.03
C GLN A 203 -9.88 -43.10 19.93
N LEU A 204 -9.73 -43.72 21.09
CA LEU A 204 -9.69 -45.17 21.21
C LEU A 204 -10.53 -45.59 22.42
N GLY A 205 -11.51 -46.44 22.20
CA GLY A 205 -12.35 -46.98 23.26
C GLY A 205 -12.90 -48.34 22.89
N VAL A 206 -13.08 -49.18 23.90
CA VAL A 206 -13.74 -50.48 23.77
C VAL A 206 -14.89 -50.53 24.75
N ASN A 207 -16.07 -50.91 24.26
CA ASN A 207 -17.19 -51.31 25.09
C ASN A 207 -17.53 -52.74 24.75
N TRP A 208 -17.89 -53.53 25.74
CA TRP A 208 -18.26 -54.92 25.53
C TRP A 208 -19.28 -55.34 26.56
N LEU A 209 -20.03 -56.37 26.21
CA LEU A 209 -21.09 -56.94 27.01
C LEU A 209 -21.10 -58.44 26.77
N PHE A 210 -21.26 -59.17 27.86
CA PHE A 210 -21.53 -60.59 27.87
C PHE A 210 -22.83 -60.83 28.63
N LEU A 211 -23.72 -61.60 28.03
CA LEU A 211 -25.02 -61.98 28.57
C LEU A 211 -25.17 -63.50 28.43
N ASN A 212 -25.68 -64.15 29.46
CA ASN A 212 -26.18 -65.52 29.37
C ASN A 212 -27.61 -65.59 29.94
N GLN A 213 -28.22 -66.78 29.97
CA GLN A 213 -29.61 -66.96 30.43
C GLN A 213 -29.83 -66.58 31.91
N SER A 214 -28.77 -66.44 32.72
CA SER A 214 -28.86 -66.25 34.17
C SER A 214 -28.07 -65.04 34.73
N SER A 215 -27.25 -64.37 33.92
CA SER A 215 -26.33 -63.32 34.38
C SER A 215 -25.82 -62.46 33.22
N TYR A 216 -25.36 -61.24 33.54
CA TYR A 216 -24.76 -60.32 32.57
C TYR A 216 -23.57 -59.58 33.18
N VAL A 217 -22.61 -59.23 32.34
CA VAL A 217 -21.45 -58.39 32.69
C VAL A 217 -21.11 -57.50 31.50
N TYR A 218 -20.83 -56.23 31.76
CA TYR A 218 -20.50 -55.27 30.71
C TYR A 218 -19.45 -54.27 31.16
N SER A 219 -18.73 -53.73 30.19
CA SER A 219 -17.85 -52.59 30.35
C SER A 219 -18.24 -51.55 29.32
N THR A 220 -18.77 -50.42 29.80
CA THR A 220 -19.16 -49.28 28.95
C THR A 220 -18.52 -47.95 29.40
N PRO A 221 -17.19 -47.88 29.61
CA PRO A 221 -16.52 -46.63 29.97
C PRO A 221 -16.75 -45.56 28.90
N GLY A 222 -17.26 -44.39 29.33
CA GLY A 222 -17.58 -43.28 28.44
C GLY A 222 -18.72 -43.57 27.47
N THR A 223 -19.54 -44.60 27.73
CA THR A 223 -20.80 -44.94 27.03
C THR A 223 -20.72 -44.78 25.50
N LEU A 224 -19.93 -45.62 24.81
CA LEU A 224 -19.89 -45.68 23.33
C LEU A 224 -21.26 -46.10 22.77
N VAL A 225 -21.84 -47.14 23.36
CA VAL A 225 -23.16 -47.65 23.01
C VAL A 225 -23.99 -47.69 24.30
N PRO A 226 -24.99 -46.80 24.46
CA PRO A 226 -25.88 -46.87 25.60
C PRO A 226 -26.79 -48.10 25.45
N ILE A 227 -26.73 -48.98 26.44
CA ILE A 227 -27.61 -50.14 26.55
C ILE A 227 -28.95 -49.64 27.09
N THR A 228 -29.99 -49.67 26.24
CA THR A 228 -31.34 -49.20 26.58
C THR A 228 -32.21 -50.27 27.22
N GLY A 229 -31.85 -51.55 27.03
CA GLY A 229 -32.51 -52.66 27.67
C GLY A 229 -31.73 -53.96 27.52
N ILE A 230 -31.84 -54.81 28.54
CA ILE A 230 -31.38 -56.20 28.52
C ILE A 230 -32.61 -57.05 28.80
N THR A 231 -32.93 -58.01 27.93
CA THR A 231 -34.09 -58.89 28.11
C THR A 231 -33.65 -60.35 28.07
N VAL A 232 -33.95 -61.08 29.14
CA VAL A 232 -33.73 -62.53 29.27
C VAL A 232 -35.09 -63.22 29.42
N PRO A 233 -35.71 -63.68 28.32
CA PRO A 233 -37.00 -64.34 28.37
C PRO A 233 -36.88 -65.69 29.11
N PHE A 234 -37.84 -66.01 29.97
CA PHE A 234 -37.90 -67.33 30.59
C PHE A 234 -38.05 -68.41 29.50
N GLY A 235 -37.05 -69.28 29.36
CA GLY A 235 -37.01 -70.35 28.34
C GLY A 235 -36.66 -69.90 26.91
N GLY A 236 -36.23 -68.65 26.71
CA GLY A 236 -35.83 -68.12 25.40
C GLY A 236 -34.36 -67.69 25.34
N PRO A 237 -33.80 -67.50 24.13
CA PRO A 237 -32.44 -66.98 23.99
C PRO A 237 -32.37 -65.54 24.52
N PRO A 238 -31.25 -65.14 25.14
CA PRO A 238 -31.03 -63.76 25.56
C PRO A 238 -31.19 -62.78 24.39
N ALA A 239 -31.70 -61.58 24.64
CA ALA A 239 -31.84 -60.53 23.63
C ALA A 239 -31.31 -59.19 24.14
N LEU A 240 -30.59 -58.48 23.26
CA LEU A 240 -30.01 -57.17 23.52
C LEU A 240 -30.73 -56.10 22.69
N THR A 241 -31.25 -55.07 23.36
CA THR A 241 -31.79 -53.89 22.68
C THR A 241 -30.84 -52.71 22.86
N ALA A 242 -30.09 -52.41 21.80
CA ALA A 242 -29.22 -51.25 21.71
C ALA A 242 -29.90 -50.15 20.87
N SER A 243 -29.64 -48.89 21.21
CA SER A 243 -30.15 -47.75 20.45
C SER A 243 -29.50 -47.69 19.06
N GLN A 244 -30.29 -47.88 17.99
CA GLN A 244 -29.81 -47.89 16.60
C GLN A 244 -29.19 -46.55 16.17
N ASN A 245 -29.65 -45.42 16.74
CA ASN A 245 -29.15 -44.08 16.39
C ASN A 245 -27.73 -43.78 16.91
N LEU A 246 -27.15 -44.68 17.73
CA LEU A 246 -25.86 -44.46 18.41
C LEU A 246 -24.76 -45.46 18.01
N ILE A 247 -25.05 -46.40 17.11
CA ILE A 247 -24.00 -47.21 16.45
C ILE A 247 -23.09 -46.32 15.58
N SER A 248 -23.53 -45.10 15.27
CA SER A 248 -22.82 -44.04 14.53
C SER A 248 -21.49 -43.60 15.17
N GLY A 249 -21.30 -43.80 16.47
CA GLY A 249 -20.04 -43.49 17.18
C GLY A 249 -19.06 -44.66 17.26
N THR A 250 -19.42 -45.82 16.70
CA THR A 250 -18.61 -47.04 16.73
C THR A 250 -17.96 -47.25 15.38
N SER A 251 -16.64 -47.44 15.36
CA SER A 251 -15.92 -47.75 14.12
C SER A 251 -16.09 -49.21 13.70
N LEU A 252 -16.16 -50.13 14.68
CA LEU A 252 -16.30 -51.57 14.46
C LEU A 252 -17.15 -52.15 15.59
N GLY A 253 -18.07 -53.04 15.26
CA GLY A 253 -18.82 -53.84 16.22
C GLY A 253 -18.75 -55.30 15.81
N PHE A 254 -18.56 -56.20 16.77
CA PHE A 254 -18.59 -57.64 16.54
C PHE A 254 -19.34 -58.34 17.67
N GLY A 255 -19.96 -59.47 17.37
CA GLY A 255 -20.69 -60.24 18.36
C GLY A 255 -20.65 -61.73 18.05
N LEU A 256 -20.67 -62.52 19.12
CA LEU A 256 -20.79 -63.97 19.09
C LEU A 256 -22.10 -64.32 19.78
N VAL A 257 -22.97 -65.05 19.09
CA VAL A 257 -24.30 -65.41 19.58
C VAL A 257 -24.42 -66.93 19.55
N ASP A 258 -24.78 -67.50 20.69
CA ASP A 258 -25.12 -68.90 20.89
C ASP A 258 -26.51 -68.99 21.55
N SER A 259 -27.09 -70.19 21.56
CA SER A 259 -28.38 -70.53 22.16
C SER A 259 -28.53 -70.10 23.63
N SER A 260 -27.43 -70.03 24.38
CA SER A 260 -27.41 -69.66 25.80
C SER A 260 -26.65 -68.39 26.15
N SER A 261 -25.93 -67.78 25.21
CA SER A 261 -25.06 -66.62 25.50
C SER A 261 -24.85 -65.69 24.33
N ILE A 262 -24.67 -64.41 24.63
CA ILE A 262 -24.30 -63.36 23.68
C ILE A 262 -23.07 -62.63 24.22
N PHE A 263 -22.02 -62.57 23.41
CA PHE A 263 -20.93 -61.64 23.58
C PHE A 263 -21.02 -60.58 22.50
N GLN A 264 -20.91 -59.31 22.86
CA GLN A 264 -20.85 -58.22 21.89
C GLN A 264 -19.78 -57.23 22.32
N ALA A 265 -18.99 -56.78 21.37
CA ALA A 265 -17.95 -55.79 21.57
C ALA A 265 -18.00 -54.72 20.48
N PHE A 266 -17.64 -53.52 20.89
CA PHE A 266 -17.75 -52.28 20.17
C PHE A 266 -16.43 -51.54 20.34
N ILE A 267 -15.79 -51.25 19.22
CA ILE A 267 -14.51 -50.55 19.16
C ILE A 267 -14.75 -49.21 18.46
N GLU A 268 -14.37 -48.14 19.13
CA GLU A 268 -14.17 -46.83 18.52
C GLU A 268 -12.66 -46.61 18.39
N ALA A 269 -12.19 -46.53 17.15
CA ALA A 269 -10.83 -46.15 16.79
C ALA A 269 -10.93 -45.05 15.73
N LEU A 270 -10.95 -43.80 16.17
CA LEU A 270 -11.03 -42.64 15.29
C LEU A 270 -9.69 -41.90 15.28
N LYS A 271 -9.18 -41.64 14.08
CA LYS A 271 -8.10 -40.67 13.84
C LYS A 271 -8.60 -39.68 12.80
N GLN A 272 -8.83 -38.44 13.24
CA GLN A 272 -9.27 -37.35 12.38
C GLN A 272 -8.21 -36.25 12.38
N GLU A 273 -7.85 -35.77 11.19
CA GLU A 273 -6.90 -34.68 10.99
C GLU A 273 -7.55 -33.66 10.06
N ALA A 274 -7.49 -32.38 10.43
CA ALA A 274 -7.99 -31.27 9.64
C ALA A 274 -6.92 -30.18 9.54
N LEU A 275 -6.82 -29.56 8.36
CA LEU A 275 -5.85 -28.53 8.04
C LEU A 275 -6.56 -27.40 7.30
N LEU A 276 -6.46 -26.19 7.83
CA LEU A 276 -6.91 -24.96 7.19
C LEU A 276 -5.70 -24.08 6.96
N LYS A 277 -5.59 -23.50 5.76
CA LYS A 277 -4.56 -22.52 5.41
C LYS A 277 -5.23 -21.28 4.85
N ILE A 278 -4.84 -20.12 5.34
CA ILE A 278 -5.34 -18.82 4.89
C ILE A 278 -4.15 -18.00 4.43
N LEU A 279 -4.24 -17.44 3.23
CA LEU A 279 -3.30 -16.47 2.68
C LEU A 279 -4.11 -15.28 2.17
N ALA A 280 -3.90 -14.11 2.77
CA ALA A 280 -4.45 -12.86 2.28
C ALA A 280 -3.30 -11.90 1.95
N GLU A 281 -3.34 -11.34 0.74
CA GLU A 281 -2.32 -10.40 0.23
C GLU A 281 -2.98 -9.09 -0.21
N PRO A 282 -3.48 -8.24 0.72
CA PRO A 282 -3.99 -6.94 0.34
C PRO A 282 -2.85 -6.00 -0.09
N GLU A 283 -3.06 -5.31 -1.20
CA GLU A 283 -2.16 -4.30 -1.74
C GLU A 283 -2.88 -2.95 -1.87
N LEU A 284 -2.27 -1.86 -1.43
CA LEU A 284 -2.79 -0.51 -1.65
C LEU A 284 -1.68 0.47 -1.97
N VAL A 285 -1.98 1.48 -2.77
CA VAL A 285 -1.07 2.60 -3.06
C VAL A 285 -1.62 3.86 -2.43
N THR A 286 -0.77 4.61 -1.72
CA THR A 286 -1.15 5.91 -1.17
C THR A 286 0.02 6.89 -1.20
N THR A 287 -0.27 8.16 -1.05
CA THR A 287 0.74 9.22 -0.96
C THR A 287 1.28 9.32 0.45
N SER A 288 2.55 9.72 0.60
CA SER A 288 3.15 10.01 1.90
C SER A 288 2.25 10.92 2.77
N GLY A 289 1.96 10.50 3.99
CA GLY A 289 1.12 11.20 4.97
C GLY A 289 -0.39 11.11 4.75
N ARG A 290 -0.86 10.37 3.73
CA ARG A 290 -2.30 10.24 3.44
C ARG A 290 -2.81 8.86 3.87
N PRO A 291 -3.85 8.78 4.73
CA PRO A 291 -4.50 7.52 5.02
C PRO A 291 -5.18 6.95 3.78
N ALA A 292 -5.02 5.64 3.60
CA ALA A 292 -5.72 4.87 2.60
C ALA A 292 -6.33 3.62 3.22
N ASN A 293 -7.50 3.25 2.70
CA ASN A 293 -8.29 2.13 3.16
C ASN A 293 -8.66 1.24 1.97
N LEU A 294 -8.59 -0.07 2.18
CA LEU A 294 -9.03 -1.10 1.26
C LEU A 294 -9.95 -2.05 2.03
N LEU A 295 -11.12 -2.35 1.46
CA LEU A 295 -12.00 -3.40 1.92
C LEU A 295 -12.33 -4.30 0.74
N SER A 296 -12.02 -5.59 0.87
CA SER A 296 -12.40 -6.65 -0.06
C SER A 296 -13.17 -7.70 0.71
N GLY A 297 -14.49 -7.72 0.54
CA GLY A 297 -15.35 -8.54 1.36
C GLY A 297 -16.82 -8.30 1.06
N GLY A 298 -17.66 -8.54 2.06
CA GLY A 298 -19.08 -8.24 1.97
C GLY A 298 -19.64 -7.84 3.33
N GLU A 299 -20.94 -7.61 3.37
CA GLU A 299 -21.66 -7.34 4.60
C GLU A 299 -22.65 -8.47 4.89
N PHE A 300 -22.96 -8.67 6.16
CA PHE A 300 -24.03 -9.56 6.57
C PHE A 300 -24.96 -8.91 7.59
N PRO A 301 -26.26 -9.18 7.50
CA PRO A 301 -27.23 -8.59 8.39
C PRO A 301 -27.22 -9.30 9.75
N ILE A 302 -27.32 -8.52 10.82
CA ILE A 302 -27.53 -8.98 12.19
C ILE A 302 -28.84 -8.39 12.69
N LEU A 303 -29.65 -9.24 13.31
CA LEU A 303 -30.91 -8.85 13.91
C LEU A 303 -30.66 -8.32 15.32
N VAL A 304 -30.81 -7.02 15.51
CA VAL A 304 -30.68 -6.36 16.82
C VAL A 304 -32.09 -6.13 17.38
N PRO A 305 -32.45 -6.80 18.50
CA PRO A 305 -33.73 -6.55 19.14
C PRO A 305 -33.75 -5.15 19.76
N GLN A 306 -34.74 -4.34 19.40
CA GLN A 306 -35.02 -3.05 20.01
C GLN A 306 -36.15 -3.17 21.05
N SER A 307 -36.39 -2.08 21.79
CA SER A 307 -37.53 -1.99 22.70
C SER A 307 -38.87 -2.19 21.97
N LEU A 308 -39.89 -2.66 22.70
CA LEU A 308 -41.24 -2.99 22.17
C LEU A 308 -41.31 -4.15 21.14
N GLY A 309 -40.26 -4.98 21.02
CA GLY A 309 -40.32 -6.19 20.17
C GLY A 309 -40.06 -5.94 18.68
N THR A 310 -39.62 -4.73 18.32
CA THR A 310 -39.17 -4.40 16.95
C THR A 310 -37.76 -4.95 16.72
N VAL A 311 -37.53 -5.59 15.57
CA VAL A 311 -36.21 -6.08 15.16
C VAL A 311 -35.63 -5.13 14.12
N THR A 312 -34.43 -4.59 14.37
CA THR A 312 -33.68 -3.80 13.39
C THR A 312 -32.57 -4.63 12.77
N ILE A 313 -32.25 -4.37 11.52
CA ILE A 313 -31.15 -5.02 10.80
C ILE A 313 -29.92 -4.10 10.85
N GLU A 314 -28.83 -4.58 11.43
CA GLU A 314 -27.51 -3.94 11.41
C GLU A 314 -26.58 -4.72 10.47
N TRP A 315 -25.93 -4.04 9.53
CA TRP A 315 -24.98 -4.67 8.62
C TRP A 315 -23.58 -4.65 9.21
N ARG A 316 -22.92 -5.82 9.24
CA ARG A 316 -21.51 -5.93 9.63
C ARG A 316 -20.67 -6.41 8.47
N GLU A 317 -19.60 -5.68 8.20
CA GLU A 317 -18.59 -6.02 7.21
C GLU A 317 -17.76 -7.23 7.65
N PHE A 318 -17.37 -8.06 6.69
CA PHE A 318 -16.37 -9.11 6.84
C PHE A 318 -15.54 -9.22 5.56
N GLY A 319 -14.36 -9.82 5.63
CA GLY A 319 -13.40 -9.94 4.55
C GLY A 319 -12.02 -9.41 4.93
N VAL A 320 -11.26 -9.01 3.92
CA VAL A 320 -9.90 -8.46 4.06
C VAL A 320 -10.00 -6.94 4.09
N ARG A 321 -9.61 -6.32 5.20
CA ARG A 321 -9.52 -4.87 5.36
C ARG A 321 -8.06 -4.48 5.59
N MET A 322 -7.61 -3.40 4.95
CA MET A 322 -6.31 -2.82 5.22
C MET A 322 -6.46 -1.31 5.33
N GLU A 323 -6.03 -0.76 6.46
CA GLU A 323 -5.86 0.68 6.63
C GLU A 323 -4.38 0.96 6.86
N ALA A 324 -3.83 1.95 6.16
CA ALA A 324 -2.44 2.29 6.33
C ALA A 324 -2.13 3.76 6.03
N VAL A 325 -1.13 4.28 6.76
CA VAL A 325 -0.58 5.63 6.62
C VAL A 325 0.95 5.51 6.55
N PRO A 326 1.54 5.58 5.35
CA PRO A 326 2.98 5.66 5.20
C PRO A 326 3.43 7.12 5.30
N ILE A 327 4.46 7.39 6.09
CA ILE A 327 5.12 8.69 6.22
C ILE A 327 6.58 8.49 5.82
N VAL A 328 6.92 8.96 4.63
CA VAL A 328 8.29 8.86 4.12
C VAL A 328 9.20 9.82 4.90
N LEU A 329 10.30 9.28 5.41
CA LEU A 329 11.34 10.01 6.11
C LEU A 329 12.49 10.32 5.12
N GLY A 330 13.26 11.38 5.38
CA GLY A 330 14.45 11.67 4.57
C GLY A 330 15.59 10.75 4.97
N ASN A 331 16.22 10.06 4.00
CA ASN A 331 17.24 8.97 4.09
C ASN A 331 16.79 7.59 3.57
N GLY A 332 15.66 7.48 2.86
CA GLY A 332 15.19 6.20 2.31
C GLY A 332 14.43 5.31 3.32
N ARG A 333 14.14 5.82 4.52
CA ARG A 333 13.25 5.17 5.49
C ARG A 333 11.82 5.66 5.36
N LEU A 334 10.87 4.89 5.87
CA LEU A 334 9.54 5.37 6.17
C LEU A 334 9.08 4.91 7.54
N ARG A 335 8.17 5.70 8.12
CA ARG A 335 7.33 5.25 9.23
C ARG A 335 5.98 4.82 8.66
N LEU A 336 5.56 3.61 8.98
CA LEU A 336 4.31 3.02 8.50
C LEU A 336 3.40 2.74 9.69
N GLU A 337 2.22 3.36 9.70
CA GLU A 337 1.12 2.97 10.58
C GLU A 337 0.20 2.05 9.79
N VAL A 338 0.01 0.81 10.26
CA VAL A 338 -0.71 -0.24 9.51
C VAL A 338 -1.68 -1.00 10.40
N GLN A 339 -2.90 -1.17 9.89
CA GLN A 339 -3.98 -1.94 10.48
C GLN A 339 -4.56 -2.93 9.47
N PRO A 340 -3.89 -4.08 9.24
CA PRO A 340 -4.46 -5.14 8.45
C PRO A 340 -5.44 -5.97 9.29
N GLU A 341 -6.51 -6.41 8.65
CA GLU A 341 -7.53 -7.27 9.22
C GLU A 341 -8.04 -8.30 8.22
N VAL A 342 -8.18 -9.54 8.68
CA VAL A 342 -8.90 -10.60 7.97
C VAL A 342 -10.01 -11.07 8.87
N SER A 343 -11.23 -11.04 8.35
CA SER A 343 -12.44 -11.41 9.07
C SER A 343 -13.25 -12.41 8.26
N GLU A 344 -13.65 -13.49 8.90
CA GLU A 344 -14.39 -14.60 8.29
C GLU A 344 -15.61 -14.92 9.13
N ARG A 345 -16.71 -15.29 8.46
CA ARG A 345 -17.91 -15.76 9.15
C ARG A 345 -17.65 -17.13 9.75
N ASP A 346 -17.92 -17.27 11.04
CA ASP A 346 -17.72 -18.51 11.79
C ASP A 346 -19.08 -19.10 12.19
N PHE A 347 -19.48 -20.16 11.48
CA PHE A 347 -20.73 -20.87 11.76
C PHE A 347 -20.62 -21.81 12.96
N SER A 348 -19.42 -22.12 13.45
CA SER A 348 -19.23 -22.99 14.62
C SER A 348 -19.60 -22.28 15.93
N ASN A 349 -19.42 -20.96 15.98
CA ASN A 349 -19.80 -20.09 17.10
C ASN A 349 -21.09 -19.29 16.81
N ALA A 350 -22.00 -19.84 16.02
CA ALA A 350 -23.25 -19.17 15.65
C ALA A 350 -24.28 -19.17 16.79
N VAL A 351 -25.07 -18.10 16.87
CA VAL A 351 -26.19 -17.96 17.81
C VAL A 351 -27.50 -17.98 17.04
N GLN A 352 -28.49 -18.72 17.55
CA GLN A 352 -29.84 -18.73 16.98
C GLN A 352 -30.67 -17.61 17.63
N VAL A 353 -31.14 -16.66 16.83
CA VAL A 353 -32.03 -15.57 17.26
C VAL A 353 -33.29 -15.60 16.40
N ALA A 354 -34.45 -15.82 17.02
CA ALA A 354 -35.76 -15.86 16.33
C ALA A 354 -35.80 -16.79 15.09
N GLY A 355 -35.12 -17.95 15.15
CA GLY A 355 -35.06 -18.91 14.05
C GLY A 355 -34.05 -18.59 12.94
N THR A 356 -33.29 -17.49 13.07
CA THR A 356 -32.19 -17.13 12.16
C THR A 356 -30.84 -17.43 12.81
N THR A 357 -29.96 -18.10 12.08
CA THR A 357 -28.59 -18.42 12.51
C THR A 357 -27.68 -17.23 12.24
N VAL A 358 -27.25 -16.54 13.29
CA VAL A 358 -26.27 -15.45 13.22
C VAL A 358 -24.88 -16.03 13.46
N PRO A 359 -23.98 -16.07 12.45
CA PRO A 359 -22.64 -16.59 12.64
C PRO A 359 -21.80 -15.67 13.52
N GLY A 360 -20.83 -16.25 14.23
CA GLY A 360 -19.75 -15.49 14.84
C GLY A 360 -18.82 -14.88 13.80
N LEU A 361 -17.87 -14.05 14.25
CA LEU A 361 -16.83 -13.49 13.38
C LEU A 361 -15.46 -13.85 13.93
N THR A 362 -14.67 -14.61 13.17
CA THR A 362 -13.26 -14.82 13.49
C THR A 362 -12.45 -13.69 12.88
N VAL A 363 -11.78 -12.90 13.71
CA VAL A 363 -11.03 -11.71 13.30
C VAL A 363 -9.55 -11.87 13.63
N ARG A 364 -8.69 -11.68 12.63
CA ARG A 364 -7.25 -11.49 12.79
C ARG A 364 -6.94 -10.05 12.48
N ARG A 365 -6.43 -9.28 13.45
CA ARG A 365 -6.08 -7.87 13.27
C ARG A 365 -4.76 -7.55 13.96
N ALA A 366 -3.95 -6.72 13.33
CA ALA A 366 -2.83 -6.05 13.98
C ALA A 366 -3.04 -4.53 13.90
N ASN A 367 -2.58 -3.78 14.90
CA ASN A 367 -2.51 -2.33 14.86
C ASN A 367 -1.14 -1.92 15.37
N THR A 368 -0.27 -1.44 14.48
CA THR A 368 1.11 -1.12 14.84
C THR A 368 1.65 0.02 13.99
N ALA A 369 2.73 0.62 14.50
CA ALA A 369 3.54 1.59 13.78
C ALA A 369 4.98 1.07 13.73
N VAL A 370 5.55 0.94 12.53
CA VAL A 370 6.91 0.42 12.31
C VAL A 370 7.73 1.39 11.47
N GLU A 371 9.05 1.42 11.66
CA GLU A 371 9.98 2.16 10.81
C GLU A 371 10.86 1.16 10.06
N MET A 372 10.96 1.30 8.74
CA MET A 372 11.67 0.37 7.87
C MET A 372 12.13 1.04 6.57
N ASN A 373 13.07 0.41 5.85
CA ASN A 373 13.46 0.89 4.52
C ASN A 373 12.45 0.44 3.45
N PHE A 374 12.45 1.12 2.30
CA PHE A 374 11.70 0.66 1.13
C PHE A 374 12.27 -0.67 0.60
N GLY A 375 11.38 -1.58 0.18
CA GLY A 375 11.71 -2.89 -0.36
C GLY A 375 12.01 -3.97 0.69
N GLU A 376 12.13 -3.60 1.97
CA GLU A 376 12.33 -4.57 3.05
C GLU A 376 10.99 -5.16 3.52
N THR A 377 11.01 -6.44 3.92
CA THR A 377 9.86 -7.09 4.54
C THR A 377 10.06 -7.17 6.05
N MET A 378 9.06 -6.75 6.83
CA MET A 378 9.06 -6.86 8.28
C MET A 378 7.85 -7.66 8.77
N VAL A 379 8.09 -8.59 9.69
CA VAL A 379 7.03 -9.26 10.45
C VAL A 379 6.50 -8.28 11.50
N ILE A 380 5.21 -7.95 11.42
CA ILE A 380 4.57 -6.98 12.31
C ILE A 380 3.73 -7.64 13.41
N ALA A 381 3.32 -8.90 13.20
CA ALA A 381 2.62 -9.69 14.20
C ALA A 381 2.85 -11.19 13.96
N GLY A 382 2.80 -11.96 15.04
CA GLY A 382 2.87 -13.41 15.00
C GLY A 382 2.17 -14.05 16.19
N LEU A 383 1.61 -15.24 15.99
CA LEU A 383 0.98 -16.04 17.04
C LEU A 383 1.22 -17.53 16.74
N ILE A 384 1.67 -18.27 17.76
CA ILE A 384 1.66 -19.73 17.76
C ILE A 384 0.85 -20.15 18.98
N SER A 385 -0.27 -20.83 18.76
CA SER A 385 -1.15 -21.34 19.80
C SER A 385 -1.27 -22.85 19.67
N SER A 386 -1.11 -23.58 20.78
CA SER A 386 -1.33 -25.03 20.83
C SER A 386 -2.23 -25.35 22.02
N ARG A 387 -3.32 -26.08 21.76
CA ARG A 387 -4.28 -26.54 22.76
C ARG A 387 -4.39 -28.05 22.69
N LYS A 388 -4.07 -28.72 23.79
CA LYS A 388 -4.14 -30.17 23.93
C LYS A 388 -5.12 -30.54 25.04
N THR A 389 -6.15 -31.28 24.70
CA THR A 389 -7.17 -31.77 25.63
C THR A 389 -7.15 -33.29 25.60
N ALA A 390 -6.92 -33.91 26.75
CA ALA A 390 -6.97 -35.35 26.91
C ALA A 390 -8.03 -35.71 27.95
N GLU A 391 -8.96 -36.58 27.56
CA GLU A 391 -10.02 -37.10 28.41
C GLU A 391 -9.91 -38.62 28.44
N THR A 392 -9.98 -39.20 29.63
CA THR A 392 -9.97 -40.66 29.81
C THR A 392 -11.13 -41.07 30.70
N SER A 393 -12.03 -41.89 30.17
CA SER A 393 -13.04 -42.60 30.94
C SER A 393 -12.59 -44.04 31.13
N LYS A 394 -12.54 -44.55 32.35
CA LYS A 394 -12.05 -45.92 32.60
C LYS A 394 -12.78 -46.57 33.76
N THR A 395 -12.91 -47.89 33.72
CA THR A 395 -13.34 -48.67 34.89
C THR A 395 -12.19 -48.68 35.90
N PRO A 396 -12.40 -48.27 37.17
CA PRO A 396 -11.36 -48.35 38.21
C PRO A 396 -10.79 -49.77 38.33
N PHE A 397 -9.50 -49.88 38.68
CA PHE A 397 -8.72 -51.13 38.68
C PHE A 397 -8.49 -51.75 37.30
N LEU A 398 -9.54 -52.16 36.58
CA LEU A 398 -9.42 -52.91 35.32
C LEU A 398 -8.85 -52.07 34.17
N GLY A 399 -9.20 -50.78 34.09
CA GLY A 399 -8.69 -49.86 33.08
C GLY A 399 -7.26 -49.36 33.31
N GLU A 400 -6.65 -49.72 34.45
CA GLU A 400 -5.28 -49.36 34.81
C GLU A 400 -4.27 -50.47 34.53
N LEU A 401 -4.74 -51.69 34.26
CA LEU A 401 -3.88 -52.83 33.94
C LEU A 401 -3.09 -52.59 32.64
N PRO A 402 -1.80 -52.97 32.59
CA PRO A 402 -1.03 -52.93 31.35
C PRO A 402 -1.61 -53.91 30.33
N VAL A 403 -1.54 -53.55 29.04
CA VAL A 403 -2.05 -54.33 27.88
C VAL A 403 -3.58 -54.48 27.86
N ILE A 404 -4.17 -55.09 28.89
CA ILE A 404 -5.59 -55.44 28.96
C ILE A 404 -6.46 -54.22 29.30
N GLY A 405 -5.92 -53.24 30.04
CA GLY A 405 -6.69 -52.06 30.47
C GLY A 405 -7.22 -51.19 29.31
N ALA A 406 -6.68 -51.34 28.10
CA ALA A 406 -7.23 -50.73 26.89
C ALA A 406 -8.67 -51.18 26.58
N ALA A 407 -9.04 -52.41 26.96
CA ALA A 407 -10.40 -52.94 26.80
C ALA A 407 -11.41 -52.36 27.81
N PHE A 408 -10.92 -51.65 28.83
CA PHE A 408 -11.70 -51.12 29.96
C PHE A 408 -11.59 -49.59 30.09
N ARG A 409 -11.09 -48.92 29.06
CA ARG A 409 -10.99 -47.45 29.01
C ARG A 409 -11.29 -46.90 27.63
N ARG A 410 -11.73 -45.64 27.61
CA ARG A 410 -11.91 -44.79 26.45
C ARG A 410 -11.02 -43.57 26.62
N VAL A 411 -10.16 -43.31 25.64
CA VAL A 411 -9.26 -42.16 25.62
C VAL A 411 -9.64 -41.28 24.43
N ARG A 412 -9.90 -40.01 24.69
CA ARG A 412 -10.12 -38.97 23.68
C ARG A 412 -9.01 -37.94 23.81
N TYR A 413 -8.27 -37.74 22.73
CA TYR A 413 -7.18 -36.79 22.64
C TYR A 413 -7.43 -35.83 21.49
N THR A 414 -7.55 -34.55 21.80
CA THR A 414 -7.76 -33.47 20.83
C THR A 414 -6.59 -32.51 20.91
N GLU A 415 -5.96 -32.22 19.77
CA GLU A 415 -4.85 -31.28 19.62
C GLU A 415 -5.19 -30.27 18.53
N GLY A 416 -5.23 -28.99 18.91
CA GLY A 416 -5.40 -27.87 18.00
C GLY A 416 -4.15 -27.00 17.97
N GLU A 417 -3.66 -26.66 16.79
CA GLU A 417 -2.53 -25.75 16.56
C GLU A 417 -2.96 -24.60 15.64
N THR A 418 -2.55 -23.38 15.95
CA THR A 418 -2.78 -22.19 15.13
C THR A 418 -1.47 -21.42 15.01
N GLU A 419 -1.01 -21.21 13.79
CA GLU A 419 0.19 -20.44 13.46
C GLU A 419 -0.24 -19.27 12.57
N LEU A 420 0.01 -18.02 13.01
CA LEU A 420 -0.31 -16.80 12.28
C LEU A 420 0.94 -15.94 12.16
N VAL A 421 1.18 -15.39 10.97
CA VAL A 421 2.23 -14.40 10.70
C VAL A 421 1.65 -13.31 9.82
N ILE A 422 1.92 -12.05 10.20
CA ILE A 422 1.57 -10.88 9.39
C ILE A 422 2.86 -10.14 9.04
N MET A 423 3.08 -9.92 7.76
CA MET A 423 4.24 -9.22 7.21
C MET A 423 3.81 -8.03 6.37
N VAL A 424 4.66 -7.02 6.30
CA VAL A 424 4.47 -5.86 5.43
C VAL A 424 5.73 -5.55 4.65
N THR A 425 5.57 -5.15 3.40
CA THR A 425 6.64 -4.73 2.49
C THR A 425 6.22 -3.44 1.80
N PRO A 426 6.80 -2.29 2.17
CA PRO A 426 6.54 -1.01 1.52
C PRO A 426 7.48 -0.82 0.32
N GLU A 427 6.93 -0.40 -0.82
CA GLU A 427 7.69 -0.11 -2.04
C GLU A 427 7.39 1.29 -2.54
N LEU A 428 8.40 2.00 -3.02
CA LEU A 428 8.20 3.28 -3.71
C LEU A 428 7.78 2.98 -5.15
N VAL A 429 6.62 3.50 -5.57
CA VAL A 429 6.08 3.25 -6.91
C VAL A 429 5.84 4.54 -7.67
N SER A 430 5.81 4.44 -8.99
CA SER A 430 5.48 5.52 -9.90
C SER A 430 4.33 5.12 -10.82
N PRO A 431 3.48 6.07 -11.23
CA PRO A 431 2.39 5.77 -12.16
C PRO A 431 2.92 5.33 -13.52
N LEU A 432 2.21 4.39 -14.14
CA LEU A 432 2.49 3.93 -15.50
C LEU A 432 2.14 5.00 -16.52
N LYS A 433 2.94 5.13 -17.59
CA LYS A 433 2.58 5.93 -18.76
C LYS A 433 1.46 5.23 -19.53
N SER A 434 0.64 5.98 -20.29
CA SER A 434 -0.50 5.42 -21.05
C SER A 434 -0.12 4.25 -21.97
N GLY A 435 1.09 4.21 -22.53
CA GLY A 435 1.58 3.11 -23.37
C GLY A 435 2.22 1.93 -22.60
N GLN A 436 2.35 2.04 -21.28
CA GLN A 436 2.89 1.00 -20.39
C GLN A 436 1.80 0.30 -19.58
N VAL A 437 0.54 0.70 -19.74
CA VAL A 437 -0.59 0.01 -19.13
C VAL A 437 -0.71 -1.38 -19.77
N PRO A 438 -0.69 -2.47 -18.99
CA PRO A 438 -0.90 -3.80 -19.54
C PRO A 438 -2.22 -3.85 -20.33
N PRO A 439 -2.25 -4.46 -21.53
CA PRO A 439 -3.48 -4.56 -22.32
C PRO A 439 -4.54 -5.47 -21.67
N GLY A 440 -4.12 -6.28 -20.69
CA GLY A 440 -4.96 -7.22 -19.95
C GLY A 440 -5.43 -6.71 -18.59
N GLY A 441 -6.48 -7.35 -18.08
CA GLY A 441 -6.98 -7.21 -16.71
C GLY A 441 -7.56 -8.54 -16.23
N PRO A 442 -7.95 -8.66 -14.95
CA PRO A 442 -8.61 -9.86 -14.43
C PRO A 442 -9.82 -10.24 -15.30
N GLY A 443 -9.93 -11.52 -15.66
CA GLY A 443 -11.04 -12.03 -16.50
C GLY A 443 -10.99 -11.63 -17.98
N ARG A 444 -9.94 -10.94 -18.47
CA ARG A 444 -9.81 -10.63 -19.91
C ARG A 444 -9.16 -11.72 -20.75
N PHE A 445 -8.47 -12.64 -20.10
CA PHE A 445 -7.85 -13.79 -20.75
C PHE A 445 -8.80 -14.99 -20.85
N THR A 446 -10.01 -14.87 -20.29
CA THR A 446 -11.05 -15.89 -20.33
C THR A 446 -12.32 -15.36 -20.97
N ALA A 447 -13.11 -16.28 -21.53
CA ALA A 447 -14.38 -16.06 -22.17
C ALA A 447 -15.42 -17.04 -21.61
N THR A 448 -16.70 -16.72 -21.78
CA THR A 448 -17.80 -17.59 -21.37
C THR A 448 -17.76 -18.89 -22.18
N PRO A 449 -17.78 -20.07 -21.53
CA PRO A 449 -17.78 -21.36 -22.20
C PRO A 449 -19.05 -21.53 -23.04
N THR A 450 -18.96 -22.33 -24.10
CA THR A 450 -20.14 -22.79 -24.85
C THR A 450 -20.94 -23.82 -24.04
N ASP A 451 -22.20 -24.05 -24.38
CA ASP A 451 -23.06 -25.04 -23.69
C ASP A 451 -22.42 -26.45 -23.63
N ARG A 452 -21.71 -26.86 -24.68
CA ARG A 452 -20.99 -28.14 -24.67
C ARG A 452 -19.84 -28.12 -23.67
N GLU A 453 -19.04 -27.06 -23.64
CA GLU A 453 -17.91 -26.94 -22.71
C GLU A 453 -18.39 -26.79 -21.26
N LEU A 454 -19.50 -26.10 -21.04
CA LEU A 454 -20.10 -25.91 -19.72
C LEU A 454 -20.75 -27.19 -19.19
N TYR A 455 -21.60 -27.84 -19.98
CA TYR A 455 -22.41 -28.98 -19.53
C TYR A 455 -21.76 -30.34 -19.77
N LEU A 456 -20.96 -30.50 -20.83
CA LEU A 456 -20.31 -31.76 -21.18
C LEU A 456 -18.88 -31.84 -20.65
N ASP A 457 -18.09 -30.78 -20.84
CA ASP A 457 -16.68 -30.75 -20.45
C ASP A 457 -16.48 -30.19 -19.02
N GLY A 458 -17.54 -29.62 -18.41
CA GLY A 458 -17.55 -29.15 -17.02
C GLY A 458 -16.70 -27.91 -16.75
N VAL A 459 -16.37 -27.15 -17.81
CA VAL A 459 -15.48 -26.00 -17.74
C VAL A 459 -16.30 -24.71 -17.57
N LEU A 460 -15.96 -23.91 -16.56
CA LEU A 460 -16.66 -22.66 -16.25
C LEU A 460 -16.10 -21.42 -16.96
N GLU A 461 -14.85 -21.50 -17.46
CA GLU A 461 -14.17 -20.44 -18.22
C GLU A 461 -13.22 -21.04 -19.25
N VAL A 462 -13.25 -20.53 -20.48
CA VAL A 462 -12.34 -20.94 -21.57
C VAL A 462 -11.40 -19.79 -21.95
N PRO A 463 -10.19 -20.05 -22.50
CA PRO A 463 -9.31 -18.99 -22.95
C PRO A 463 -9.99 -18.08 -24.00
N SER A 464 -9.82 -16.76 -23.87
CA SER A 464 -10.32 -15.79 -24.85
C SER A 464 -9.37 -15.74 -26.05
N TYR A 465 -9.81 -16.27 -27.19
CA TYR A 465 -9.02 -16.31 -28.43
C TYR A 465 -9.07 -15.01 -29.25
N GLY A 466 -9.64 -13.92 -28.72
CA GLY A 466 -9.73 -12.63 -29.40
C GLY A 466 -10.70 -12.61 -30.61
N SER A 467 -10.86 -11.44 -31.23
CA SER A 467 -11.77 -11.21 -32.37
C SER A 467 -11.24 -11.71 -33.72
N ASP A 468 -10.01 -12.24 -33.77
CA ASP A 468 -9.31 -12.55 -35.02
C ASP A 468 -9.50 -13.98 -35.52
N CYS A 469 -10.37 -14.76 -34.88
CA CYS A 469 -10.69 -16.11 -35.33
C CYS A 469 -12.20 -16.29 -35.62
N PRO A 470 -12.68 -15.87 -36.80
CA PRO A 470 -14.06 -16.09 -37.22
C PRO A 470 -14.42 -17.58 -37.38
N GLU A 471 -13.42 -18.47 -37.56
CA GLU A 471 -13.63 -19.93 -37.66
C GLU A 471 -13.50 -20.71 -36.33
N CYS A 472 -13.10 -20.05 -35.24
CA CYS A 472 -13.05 -20.66 -33.91
C CYS A 472 -14.44 -20.82 -33.28
N ARG A 473 -15.50 -20.36 -33.95
CA ARG A 473 -16.89 -20.53 -33.51
C ARG A 473 -17.41 -21.97 -33.63
N TYR A 474 -16.70 -22.87 -34.34
CA TYR A 474 -17.18 -24.23 -34.62
C TYR A 474 -16.10 -25.33 -34.67
N SER A 475 -14.85 -25.05 -34.32
CA SER A 475 -13.80 -26.07 -34.35
C SER A 475 -13.51 -26.65 -32.95
N ILE A 476 -13.77 -27.95 -32.84
CA ILE A 476 -13.38 -28.85 -31.75
C ILE A 476 -11.91 -28.57 -31.36
N PRO A 477 -11.55 -28.52 -30.06
CA PRO A 477 -10.15 -28.49 -29.68
C PRO A 477 -9.51 -29.81 -30.11
N GLY A 478 -8.71 -29.76 -31.18
CA GLY A 478 -7.68 -30.77 -31.38
C GLY A 478 -6.69 -30.71 -30.21
N PRO A 479 -6.01 -31.82 -29.87
CA PRO A 479 -5.00 -31.82 -28.83
C PRO A 479 -3.96 -30.76 -29.14
N ILE A 480 -3.81 -29.82 -28.22
CA ILE A 480 -2.91 -28.68 -28.32
C ILE A 480 -1.49 -29.27 -28.41
N GLY A 481 -0.86 -29.14 -29.58
CA GLY A 481 0.55 -29.47 -29.73
C GLY A 481 1.41 -28.54 -28.86
N PRO A 482 2.59 -28.98 -28.40
CA PRO A 482 3.47 -28.22 -27.51
C PRO A 482 3.95 -26.87 -28.09
N GLU A 483 3.67 -26.58 -29.36
CA GLU A 483 4.03 -25.32 -30.02
C GLU A 483 3.17 -24.13 -29.56
N ALA A 484 1.91 -24.34 -29.15
CA ALA A 484 1.05 -23.25 -28.65
C ALA A 484 1.42 -22.81 -27.22
N MET A 485 2.24 -23.60 -26.52
CA MET A 485 2.78 -23.26 -25.19
C MET A 485 4.21 -22.69 -25.25
N MET A 486 4.84 -22.64 -26.43
CA MET A 486 6.25 -22.25 -26.59
C MET A 486 6.51 -20.88 -27.25
N ASN A 487 5.50 -20.03 -27.41
CA ASN A 487 5.72 -18.62 -27.80
C ASN A 487 5.83 -17.65 -26.61
N MET A 488 6.27 -18.16 -25.46
CA MET A 488 6.63 -17.37 -24.28
C MET A 488 8.16 -17.25 -24.09
N GLU A 489 8.95 -17.28 -25.17
CA GLU A 489 10.42 -17.14 -25.08
C GLU A 489 10.96 -15.90 -25.83
N ASN A 490 10.10 -14.96 -26.25
CA ASN A 490 10.54 -13.74 -26.94
C ASN A 490 9.97 -12.47 -26.31
N VAL A 491 10.23 -12.23 -25.02
CA VAL A 491 10.31 -10.87 -24.48
C VAL A 491 11.41 -10.81 -23.42
N LEU A 492 12.65 -10.60 -23.88
CA LEU A 492 13.69 -9.70 -23.34
C LEU A 492 15.06 -10.13 -23.86
N PRO A 493 15.67 -9.43 -24.83
CA PRO A 493 17.12 -9.49 -24.98
C PRO A 493 17.79 -8.69 -23.84
N PRO A 494 18.99 -9.10 -23.37
CA PRO A 494 19.73 -8.36 -22.36
C PRO A 494 20.08 -6.97 -22.89
N ALA A 495 19.98 -5.96 -22.03
CA ALA A 495 20.38 -4.60 -22.34
C ALA A 495 21.81 -4.57 -22.90
N SER A 496 21.95 -4.22 -24.18
CA SER A 496 23.21 -3.84 -24.79
C SER A 496 23.01 -2.52 -25.52
N ALA A 497 23.92 -1.60 -25.24
CA ALA A 497 23.89 -0.22 -25.67
C ALA A 497 24.03 -0.05 -27.20
N SER A 498 23.51 1.10 -27.66
CA SER A 498 23.76 1.77 -28.94
C SER A 498 23.00 1.26 -30.18
N GLN A 499 21.94 1.98 -30.54
CA GLN A 499 21.73 2.57 -31.88
C GLN A 499 20.48 3.46 -31.90
N ILE A 500 20.65 4.73 -32.27
CA ILE A 500 19.60 5.73 -32.45
C ILE A 500 18.93 5.48 -33.82
N PRO A 501 17.60 5.25 -33.91
CA PRO A 501 16.91 5.23 -35.20
C PRO A 501 16.79 6.65 -35.80
N PRO A 502 16.83 6.81 -37.13
CA PRO A 502 16.74 8.12 -37.77
C PRO A 502 15.36 8.76 -37.57
N ALA A 503 15.37 10.09 -37.42
CA ALA A 503 14.17 10.88 -37.18
C ALA A 503 13.15 10.79 -38.33
N PRO A 504 11.84 10.66 -38.04
CA PRO A 504 10.80 10.74 -39.08
C PRO A 504 10.71 12.16 -39.67
N PRO A 505 10.38 12.30 -40.97
CA PRO A 505 10.25 13.62 -41.60
C PRO A 505 9.06 14.41 -41.05
N ALA A 506 9.24 15.73 -40.96
CA ALA A 506 8.26 16.67 -40.42
C ALA A 506 6.94 16.68 -41.22
N PRO A 507 5.77 16.77 -40.57
CA PRO A 507 4.49 16.85 -41.26
C PRO A 507 4.33 18.19 -42.00
N THR A 508 3.92 18.12 -43.26
CA THR A 508 3.53 19.28 -44.07
C THR A 508 2.15 19.77 -43.64
N ILE A 509 2.05 21.04 -43.24
CA ILE A 509 0.77 21.68 -42.94
C ILE A 509 0.01 21.92 -44.25
N GLN A 510 -1.09 21.22 -44.47
CA GLN A 510 -2.12 21.63 -45.42
C GLN A 510 -3.21 22.37 -44.67
N SER A 511 -3.54 23.57 -45.14
CA SER A 511 -4.60 24.42 -44.59
C SER A 511 -5.96 23.81 -44.90
N GLU A 512 -6.60 23.20 -43.91
CA GLU A 512 -7.99 22.74 -44.03
C GLU A 512 -8.95 23.82 -43.50
N VAL A 513 -9.93 24.14 -44.33
CA VAL A 513 -10.96 25.16 -44.10
C VAL A 513 -11.88 24.74 -42.96
N ILE A 514 -11.95 25.55 -41.91
CA ILE A 514 -12.86 25.36 -40.77
C ILE A 514 -14.31 25.40 -41.27
N ARG A 515 -15.00 24.24 -41.28
CA ARG A 515 -16.47 24.18 -41.36
C ARG A 515 -17.04 24.16 -39.94
N LYS A 516 -18.04 25.03 -39.68
CA LYS A 516 -18.80 25.03 -38.43
C LYS A 516 -19.55 23.70 -38.27
N PRO A 517 -19.63 23.13 -37.05
CA PRO A 517 -20.37 21.89 -36.82
C PRO A 517 -21.88 22.14 -36.91
N SER A 518 -22.56 21.45 -37.82
CA SER A 518 -24.02 21.36 -37.83
C SER A 518 -24.45 20.13 -37.04
N LEU A 519 -25.19 20.33 -35.95
CA LEU A 519 -25.82 19.26 -35.18
C LEU A 519 -26.89 18.56 -36.02
N SER A 520 -26.96 17.23 -35.91
CA SER A 520 -27.98 16.43 -36.59
C SER A 520 -29.38 16.64 -35.97
N PRO A 521 -30.47 16.53 -36.76
CA PRO A 521 -31.84 16.76 -36.27
C PRO A 521 -32.24 15.88 -35.08
N GLU A 522 -31.68 14.67 -34.97
CA GLU A 522 -31.91 13.76 -33.83
C GLU A 522 -31.28 14.26 -32.53
N SER A 523 -30.15 14.97 -32.61
CA SER A 523 -29.47 15.51 -31.43
C SER A 523 -30.26 16.65 -30.80
N VAL A 524 -30.93 17.47 -31.62
CA VAL A 524 -31.81 18.56 -31.16
C VAL A 524 -33.06 18.00 -30.48
N LYS A 525 -33.65 16.93 -31.04
CA LYS A 525 -34.83 16.28 -30.47
C LYS A 525 -34.54 15.64 -29.10
N ASN A 526 -33.36 15.05 -28.93
CA ASN A 526 -32.95 14.46 -27.65
C ASN A 526 -32.64 15.52 -26.58
N LEU A 527 -32.15 16.69 -26.97
CA LEU A 527 -31.94 17.84 -26.07
C LEU A 527 -33.27 18.47 -25.60
N GLU A 528 -34.26 18.60 -26.48
CA GLU A 528 -35.60 19.08 -26.10
C GLU A 528 -36.33 18.12 -25.15
N VAL A 529 -36.14 16.81 -25.32
CA VAL A 529 -36.72 15.80 -24.42
C VAL A 529 -36.06 15.85 -23.03
N GLN A 530 -34.74 16.04 -22.95
CA GLN A 530 -34.07 16.22 -21.66
C GLN A 530 -34.41 17.54 -20.96
N GLN A 531 -34.64 18.63 -21.71
CA GLN A 531 -35.10 19.89 -21.11
C GLN A 531 -36.55 19.82 -20.59
N LYS A 532 -37.41 18.98 -21.18
CA LYS A 532 -38.77 18.75 -20.68
C LYS A 532 -38.83 17.87 -19.42
N LEU A 533 -37.84 16.99 -19.18
CA LEU A 533 -37.79 16.18 -17.96
C LEU A 533 -37.29 16.95 -16.73
N ASN A 534 -36.54 18.05 -16.90
CA ASN A 534 -35.95 18.82 -15.81
C ASN A 534 -36.78 20.03 -15.32
N GLN A 535 -38.04 20.16 -15.74
CA GLN A 535 -38.93 21.21 -15.23
C GLN A 535 -39.80 20.67 -14.09
N VAL A 536 -39.43 21.03 -12.85
CA VAL A 536 -40.27 20.88 -11.65
C VAL A 536 -41.40 21.93 -11.70
N PRO A 537 -42.68 21.58 -11.46
CA PRO A 537 -43.75 22.56 -11.47
C PRO A 537 -43.68 23.48 -10.23
N ALA A 538 -43.82 24.78 -10.46
CA ALA A 538 -43.86 25.82 -9.44
C ALA A 538 -45.09 25.68 -8.52
N GLN A 539 -44.88 25.70 -7.20
CA GLN A 539 -45.95 25.81 -6.21
C GLN A 539 -46.25 27.29 -5.91
N THR A 540 -47.53 27.60 -5.81
CA THR A 540 -48.16 28.91 -5.52
C THR A 540 -47.77 29.44 -4.12
N PRO A 541 -47.62 30.77 -3.93
CA PRO A 541 -47.20 31.33 -2.65
C PRO A 541 -48.35 31.35 -1.64
N VAL A 542 -48.15 30.71 -0.48
CA VAL A 542 -49.01 30.86 0.70
C VAL A 542 -48.34 31.84 1.67
N ASN A 543 -49.08 32.90 1.97
CA ASN A 543 -48.75 34.01 2.84
C ASN A 543 -48.70 33.57 4.32
N THR A 544 -47.60 33.83 5.04
CA THR A 544 -47.62 33.83 6.51
C THR A 544 -46.68 34.88 7.09
N LYS A 545 -47.28 35.78 7.88
CA LYS A 545 -46.66 36.84 8.69
C LYS A 545 -45.59 36.27 9.65
N VAL A 546 -44.50 37.01 9.77
CA VAL A 546 -43.50 36.88 10.84
C VAL A 546 -43.96 37.65 12.08
N PRO A 547 -43.97 37.03 13.28
CA PRO A 547 -43.89 37.77 14.53
C PRO A 547 -42.46 37.77 15.08
N ASP A 548 -42.03 38.97 15.45
CA ASP A 548 -40.81 39.32 16.17
C ASP A 548 -40.83 38.79 17.62
N LEU A 549 -39.70 38.26 18.10
CA LEU A 549 -39.50 37.83 19.49
C LEU A 549 -38.09 38.20 19.97
N SER A 550 -37.86 39.50 20.13
CA SER A 550 -37.00 40.01 21.20
C SER A 550 -37.73 39.91 22.55
N SER A 551 -37.44 38.90 23.36
CA SER A 551 -37.47 38.97 24.85
C SER A 551 -37.12 37.62 25.48
N SER A 552 -36.01 37.58 26.20
CA SER A 552 -35.64 36.47 27.10
C SER A 552 -36.42 36.55 28.41
N PRO A 553 -36.68 35.38 29.04
CA PRO A 553 -36.44 35.25 30.47
C PRO A 553 -35.51 34.06 30.78
N LYS A 554 -34.55 34.30 31.69
CA LYS A 554 -33.73 33.28 32.33
C LYS A 554 -34.62 32.35 33.17
N GLN A 555 -34.46 31.03 33.05
CA GLN A 555 -34.84 30.11 34.13
C GLN A 555 -33.97 28.85 34.17
N GLU A 556 -33.46 28.57 35.38
CA GLU A 556 -32.51 27.54 35.78
C GLU A 556 -33.09 26.11 35.70
N TRP A 557 -32.25 25.15 35.30
CA TRP A 557 -32.53 23.72 35.41
C TRP A 557 -32.09 23.19 36.78
N LYS A 558 -33.05 22.79 37.63
CA LYS A 558 -32.82 21.97 38.84
C LYS A 558 -33.15 20.50 38.56
N ALA A 559 -32.18 19.63 38.81
CA ALA A 559 -32.40 18.18 38.86
C ALA A 559 -33.12 17.80 40.17
N LYS A 560 -34.19 16.99 40.08
CA LYS A 560 -34.84 16.34 41.23
C LYS A 560 -34.77 14.82 41.09
N GLN A 561 -34.05 14.19 42.03
CA GLN A 561 -34.13 12.77 42.36
C GLN A 561 -35.45 12.49 43.11
N LYS A 562 -36.04 11.31 42.90
CA LYS A 562 -37.18 10.82 43.70
C LYS A 562 -36.87 9.42 44.23
N ALA A 563 -36.89 9.30 45.55
CA ALA A 563 -36.71 8.08 46.32
C ALA A 563 -38.04 7.35 46.55
N THR A 564 -37.98 6.05 46.84
CA THR A 564 -39.02 5.32 47.58
C THR A 564 -38.36 4.22 48.40
N SER A 565 -38.62 4.20 49.72
CA SER A 565 -38.07 3.26 50.72
C SER A 565 -38.95 2.00 50.87
N PRO A 566 -38.49 0.94 51.57
CA PRO A 566 -38.94 0.75 52.97
C PRO A 566 -37.88 0.25 53.98
N LYS A 567 -38.24 0.37 55.28
CA LYS A 567 -37.55 0.16 56.59
C LYS A 567 -37.77 -1.30 57.15
N PRO A 568 -37.33 -1.72 58.39
CA PRO A 568 -36.11 -1.46 59.20
C PRO A 568 -35.55 -2.66 60.09
N VAL A 569 -34.45 -2.39 60.85
CA VAL A 569 -33.90 -2.94 62.14
C VAL A 569 -33.10 -4.29 62.23
N LYS A 570 -31.79 -4.25 62.57
CA LYS A 570 -31.14 -4.48 63.91
C LYS A 570 -29.59 -4.59 63.81
N LYS A 571 -28.88 -3.95 64.77
CA LYS A 571 -27.43 -4.03 65.11
C LYS A 571 -27.14 -5.31 65.95
N PRO A 572 -25.88 -5.78 66.23
CA PRO A 572 -24.71 -4.97 66.65
C PRO A 572 -23.26 -5.46 66.29
N SER A 573 -22.28 -4.57 66.59
CA SER A 573 -20.89 -4.74 67.10
C SER A 573 -19.93 -5.76 66.45
N SER A 574 -18.60 -5.60 66.34
CA SER A 574 -17.54 -4.61 66.63
C SER A 574 -16.23 -5.39 66.37
N VAL A 575 -15.20 -4.87 65.70
CA VAL A 575 -13.76 -5.12 66.03
C VAL A 575 -12.92 -4.05 65.31
N SER A 576 -12.03 -3.43 66.07
CA SER A 576 -11.03 -2.43 65.70
C SER A 576 -9.63 -3.02 65.65
N LYS A 577 -8.74 -2.44 64.83
CA LYS A 577 -7.29 -2.16 65.07
C LYS A 577 -6.63 -1.67 63.75
N PRO A 578 -5.43 -1.05 63.73
CA PRO A 578 -4.40 -1.05 64.78
C PRO A 578 -3.76 0.30 65.13
N ALA A 579 -3.11 0.36 66.30
CA ALA A 579 -2.02 1.27 66.63
C ALA A 579 -0.79 0.42 66.97
N GLY A 580 0.37 0.87 66.53
CA GLY A 580 1.61 0.10 66.48
C GLY A 580 2.47 0.16 67.74
N ASP A 581 3.68 -0.34 67.49
CA ASP A 581 4.94 -0.15 68.21
C ASP A 581 5.33 -1.20 69.26
N ARG A 582 6.26 -2.09 68.88
CA ARG A 582 7.57 -2.34 69.57
C ARG A 582 8.36 -3.51 68.94
N PRO A 583 9.69 -3.57 69.18
CA PRO A 583 10.65 -4.22 68.28
C PRO A 583 11.17 -5.59 68.74
N GLY A 584 11.64 -6.37 67.75
CA GLY A 584 12.83 -7.25 67.76
C GLY A 584 12.86 -8.47 68.67
N LEU A 585 13.12 -9.65 68.10
CA LEU A 585 14.15 -10.63 68.54
C LEU A 585 14.05 -11.92 67.69
N ILE A 586 15.19 -12.26 67.06
CA ILE A 586 15.79 -13.61 66.90
C ILE A 586 15.09 -14.62 65.95
N GLY A 587 15.80 -15.03 64.87
CA GLY A 587 15.55 -16.25 64.09
C GLY A 587 16.01 -17.53 64.83
N PRO A 588 16.38 -18.66 64.19
CA PRO A 588 16.36 -19.02 62.77
C PRO A 588 15.72 -20.43 62.50
N GLY A 589 15.70 -20.83 61.23
CA GLY A 589 15.98 -22.22 60.83
C GLY A 589 14.78 -23.13 60.52
N GLY A 590 14.70 -23.59 59.27
CA GLY A 590 13.78 -24.61 58.77
C GLY A 590 13.64 -24.55 57.26
#